data_AF-A0AA88Z259-F1
#
_entry.id   AF-A0AA88Z259-F1
#
_cell.length_a   1.000
_cell.length_b   1.000
_cell.length_c   1.000
_cell.angle_alpha   90.00
_cell.angle_beta   90.00
_cell.angle_gamma   90.00
#
_symmetry.space_group_name_H-M   'P 1'
#
loop_
_entity.id
_entity.type
_entity.pdbx_description
1 polymer ?
#
loop_
_entity_poly.entity_id
_entity_poly.type
_entity_poly.pdbx_seq_one_letter_code
_entity_poly.pdbx_strand_id
1 'polypeptide(L)'
;MQSYGIAHVWAQGDFVTRAIAITLLVMSVLSWIVIVVKGWNVIRLNRLTKNAEQAFWHSDNFDDGIKKLGLAASTPNDNPFLALALSGKEAADHHHQTQPHLHDRMDVSDWVTRCLKDTMDEGISRMQSGLAILASVGSTAPFVGLFGTVWGIYHALLAIGATGQTSIDQVAGPVGESLIMTAFGLFVAIPAVLGYNALTRANKGVVSKLRRFAHGLHAYFVTGASLASSSTRDGLRLASRAAS
;
A
#
# COMPACT_ATOMS: atom_id res chain seq x y z
N MET A 1 47.13 -9.77 -11.62
CA MET A 1 45.77 -9.19 -11.72
C MET A 1 45.01 -9.58 -10.48
N GLN A 2 45.11 -8.77 -9.42
CA GLN A 2 44.41 -9.03 -8.16
C GLN A 2 42.92 -8.77 -8.38
N SER A 3 42.13 -9.82 -8.19
CA SER A 3 40.68 -9.78 -8.31
C SER A 3 40.11 -9.03 -7.11
N TYR A 4 39.96 -7.71 -7.23
CA TYR A 4 39.11 -6.88 -6.37
C TYR A 4 37.66 -7.31 -6.58
N GLY A 5 37.27 -8.40 -5.94
CA GLY A 5 35.97 -9.03 -6.11
C GLY A 5 35.31 -9.29 -4.76
N ILE A 6 33.99 -9.42 -4.79
CA ILE A 6 33.16 -9.78 -3.62
C ILE A 6 33.71 -11.01 -2.88
N ALA A 7 34.42 -11.89 -3.59
CA ALA A 7 35.14 -13.04 -3.02
C ALA A 7 36.29 -12.68 -2.06
N HIS A 8 37.01 -11.57 -2.26
CA HIS A 8 38.08 -11.12 -1.36
C HIS A 8 37.50 -10.52 -0.07
N VAL A 9 36.45 -9.69 -0.20
CA VAL A 9 35.68 -9.14 0.92
C VAL A 9 35.00 -10.26 1.72
N TRP A 10 34.54 -11.32 1.06
CA TRP A 10 34.01 -12.48 1.76
C TRP A 10 35.11 -13.26 2.49
N ALA A 11 36.25 -13.53 1.85
CA ALA A 11 37.35 -14.31 2.44
C ALA A 11 38.08 -13.60 3.59
N GLN A 12 38.21 -12.26 3.55
CA GLN A 12 38.82 -11.45 4.61
C GLN A 12 37.79 -10.84 5.58
N GLY A 13 36.51 -10.82 5.21
CA GLY A 13 35.45 -10.20 6.00
C GLY A 13 35.17 -10.99 7.28
N ASP A 14 35.42 -10.31 8.40
CA ASP A 14 35.05 -10.76 9.73
C ASP A 14 33.54 -11.06 9.83
N PHE A 15 33.13 -11.92 10.77
CA PHE A 15 31.77 -12.47 10.89
C PHE A 15 30.69 -11.37 10.86
N VAL A 16 30.96 -10.24 11.53
CA VAL A 16 30.06 -9.09 11.61
C VAL A 16 29.81 -8.45 10.25
N THR A 17 30.85 -8.27 9.43
CA THR A 17 30.73 -7.67 8.08
C THR A 17 29.82 -8.49 7.18
N ARG A 18 29.94 -9.83 7.24
CA ARG A 18 29.05 -10.74 6.49
C ARG A 18 27.61 -10.67 6.99
N ALA A 19 27.40 -10.58 8.31
CA ALA A 19 26.07 -10.43 8.89
C ALA A 19 25.37 -9.13 8.45
N ILE A 20 26.10 -8.01 8.40
CA ILE A 20 25.60 -6.72 7.92
C ILE A 20 25.21 -6.81 6.44
N ALA A 21 26.07 -7.38 5.59
CA ALA A 21 25.80 -7.54 4.17
C ALA A 21 24.55 -8.42 3.92
N ILE A 22 24.40 -9.53 4.65
CA ILE A 22 23.21 -10.40 4.57
C ILE A 22 21.96 -9.64 5.04
N THR A 23 22.06 -8.86 6.11
CA THR A 23 20.94 -8.04 6.62
C THR A 23 20.47 -7.03 5.57
N LEU A 24 21.40 -6.28 4.96
CA LEU A 24 21.09 -5.34 3.87
C LEU A 24 20.48 -6.05 2.66
N LEU A 25 20.97 -7.24 2.32
CA LEU A 25 20.42 -8.05 1.23
C LEU A 25 18.96 -8.45 1.52
N VAL A 26 18.67 -8.95 2.73
CA VAL A 26 17.30 -9.32 3.14
C VAL A 26 16.38 -8.10 3.11
N MET A 27 16.83 -6.96 3.64
CA MET A 27 16.08 -5.69 3.59
C MET A 27 15.76 -5.27 2.15
N SER A 28 16.72 -5.41 1.24
CA SER A 28 16.55 -5.12 -0.20
C SER A 28 15.49 -6.01 -0.84
N VAL A 29 15.60 -7.34 -0.64
CA VAL A 29 14.67 -8.31 -1.21
C VAL A 29 13.25 -8.08 -0.68
N LEU A 30 13.08 -7.87 0.63
CA LEU A 30 11.78 -7.56 1.22
C LEU A 30 11.18 -6.27 0.65
N SER A 31 11.99 -5.23 0.49
CA SER A 31 11.55 -3.97 -0.12
C SER A 31 11.02 -4.19 -1.53
N TRP A 32 11.79 -4.87 -2.39
CA TRP A 32 11.39 -5.13 -3.77
C TRP A 32 10.15 -6.02 -3.89
N ILE A 33 10.03 -7.06 -3.06
CA ILE A 33 8.83 -7.91 -3.02
C ILE A 33 7.59 -7.06 -2.74
N VAL A 34 7.64 -6.22 -1.70
CA VAL A 34 6.50 -5.39 -1.33
C VAL A 34 6.22 -4.33 -2.39
N ILE A 35 7.24 -3.69 -2.99
CA ILE A 35 7.08 -2.71 -4.08
C ILE A 35 6.35 -3.34 -5.27
N VAL A 36 6.79 -4.51 -5.72
CA VAL A 36 6.21 -5.18 -6.90
C VAL A 36 4.80 -5.67 -6.59
N VAL A 37 4.60 -6.41 -5.50
CA VAL A 37 3.30 -7.00 -5.16
C VAL A 37 2.25 -5.92 -4.88
N LYS A 38 2.56 -4.94 -4.02
CA LYS A 38 1.60 -3.86 -3.71
C LYS A 38 1.43 -2.91 -4.89
N GLY A 39 2.49 -2.63 -5.64
CA GLY A 39 2.44 -1.78 -6.83
C GLY A 39 1.52 -2.38 -7.90
N TRP A 40 1.67 -3.67 -8.16
CA TRP A 40 0.79 -4.40 -9.09
C TRP A 40 -0.66 -4.37 -8.62
N ASN A 41 -0.91 -4.66 -7.33
CA ASN A 41 -2.26 -4.66 -6.77
C ASN A 41 -2.95 -3.30 -6.90
N VAL A 42 -2.24 -2.20 -6.64
CA VAL A 42 -2.78 -0.84 -6.78
C VAL A 42 -3.07 -0.50 -8.24
N ILE A 43 -2.18 -0.83 -9.17
CA ILE A 43 -2.39 -0.60 -10.61
C ILE A 43 -3.59 -1.41 -11.10
N ARG A 44 -3.65 -2.70 -10.74
CA ARG A 44 -4.75 -3.60 -11.08
C ARG A 44 -6.07 -3.05 -10.55
N LEU A 45 -6.14 -2.71 -9.26
CA LEU A 45 -7.34 -2.16 -8.64
C LEU A 45 -7.80 -0.87 -9.32
N ASN A 46 -6.88 0.07 -9.56
CA ASN A 46 -7.22 1.33 -10.22
C ASN A 46 -7.75 1.15 -11.65
N ARG A 47 -7.21 0.20 -12.42
CA ARG A 47 -7.67 -0.09 -13.78
C ARG A 47 -9.05 -0.75 -13.77
N LEU A 48 -9.25 -1.72 -12.88
CA LEU A 48 -10.48 -2.50 -12.81
C LEU A 48 -11.65 -1.68 -12.24
N THR A 49 -11.43 -0.98 -11.13
CA THR A 49 -12.48 -0.20 -10.48
C THR A 49 -12.95 0.97 -11.33
N LYS A 50 -12.08 1.62 -12.11
CA LYS A 50 -12.48 2.80 -12.90
C LYS A 50 -13.68 2.49 -13.81
N ASN A 51 -13.67 1.34 -14.48
CA ASN A 51 -14.76 0.94 -15.36
C ASN A 51 -15.90 0.27 -14.58
N ALA A 52 -15.57 -0.56 -13.58
CA ALA A 52 -16.57 -1.29 -12.81
C ALA A 52 -17.45 -0.38 -11.93
N GLU A 53 -16.89 0.68 -11.34
CA GLU A 53 -17.64 1.69 -10.58
C GLU A 53 -18.65 2.39 -11.50
N GLN A 54 -18.22 2.85 -12.68
CA GLN A 54 -19.13 3.46 -13.64
C GLN A 54 -20.21 2.47 -14.07
N ALA A 55 -19.86 1.23 -14.41
CA ALA A 55 -20.81 0.21 -14.82
C ALA A 55 -21.78 -0.21 -13.70
N PHE A 56 -21.36 -0.12 -12.43
CA PHE A 56 -22.20 -0.31 -11.26
C PHE A 56 -23.27 0.78 -11.17
N TRP A 57 -22.87 2.06 -11.25
CA TRP A 57 -23.82 3.18 -11.15
C TRP A 57 -24.80 3.26 -12.35
N HIS A 58 -24.48 2.65 -13.50
CA HIS A 58 -25.36 2.58 -14.67
C HIS A 58 -26.12 1.25 -14.79
N SER A 59 -26.08 0.38 -13.77
CA SER A 59 -26.81 -0.89 -13.80
C SER A 59 -28.30 -0.68 -13.47
N ASP A 60 -29.16 -1.48 -14.08
CA ASP A 60 -30.62 -1.40 -13.88
C ASP A 60 -31.02 -1.82 -12.46
N ASN A 61 -30.22 -2.66 -11.81
CA ASN A 61 -30.44 -3.13 -10.45
C ASN A 61 -29.11 -3.34 -9.71
N PHE A 62 -29.18 -3.23 -8.38
CA PHE A 62 -28.02 -3.31 -7.48
C PHE A 62 -27.28 -4.66 -7.57
N ASP A 63 -28.02 -5.76 -7.78
CA ASP A 63 -27.44 -7.11 -7.90
C ASP A 63 -26.61 -7.28 -9.19
N ASP A 64 -27.04 -6.68 -10.30
CA ASP A 64 -26.27 -6.61 -11.55
C ASP A 64 -25.03 -5.72 -11.38
N GLY A 65 -25.17 -4.62 -10.63
CA GLY A 65 -24.04 -3.80 -10.20
C GLY A 65 -22.99 -4.60 -9.43
N ILE A 66 -23.40 -5.38 -8.41
CA ILE A 66 -22.49 -6.26 -7.65
C ILE A 66 -21.79 -7.26 -8.57
N LYS A 67 -22.52 -7.89 -9.51
CA LYS A 67 -21.93 -8.83 -10.47
C LYS A 67 -20.85 -8.15 -11.32
N LYS A 68 -21.07 -6.91 -11.77
CA LYS A 68 -20.08 -6.11 -12.51
C LYS A 68 -18.85 -5.77 -11.67
N LEU A 69 -19.01 -5.51 -10.37
CA LEU A 69 -17.90 -5.35 -9.42
C LEU A 69 -17.15 -6.67 -9.16
N GLY A 70 -17.86 -7.80 -9.14
CA GLY A 70 -17.34 -9.15 -8.89
C GLY A 70 -16.66 -9.81 -10.10
N LEU A 71 -17.05 -9.44 -11.33
CA LEU A 71 -16.40 -9.91 -12.56
C LEU A 71 -14.91 -9.51 -12.65
N ALA A 72 -14.51 -8.48 -11.89
CA ALA A 72 -13.14 -7.97 -11.88
C ALA A 72 -12.22 -8.65 -10.85
N ALA A 73 -12.76 -9.28 -9.80
CA ALA A 73 -11.97 -9.92 -8.74
C ALA A 73 -12.78 -11.02 -8.03
N SER A 74 -12.16 -12.20 -7.88
CA SER A 74 -12.82 -13.42 -7.41
C SER A 74 -13.24 -13.39 -5.94
N THR A 75 -12.77 -12.43 -5.13
CA THR A 75 -13.11 -12.34 -3.69
C THR A 75 -13.29 -10.90 -3.19
N PRO A 76 -14.15 -10.66 -2.17
CA PRO A 76 -14.29 -9.36 -1.51
C PRO A 76 -12.99 -8.83 -0.90
N ASN A 77 -12.04 -9.71 -0.54
CA ASN A 77 -10.75 -9.32 0.02
C ASN A 77 -9.84 -8.62 -1.01
N ASP A 78 -10.02 -8.89 -2.30
CA ASP A 78 -9.21 -8.32 -3.38
C ASP A 78 -9.79 -7.02 -3.94
N ASN A 79 -11.08 -6.76 -3.71
CA ASN A 79 -11.79 -5.60 -4.22
C ASN A 79 -12.58 -4.89 -3.11
N PRO A 80 -12.03 -3.82 -2.49
CA PRO A 80 -12.71 -3.10 -1.42
C PRO A 80 -14.02 -2.43 -1.86
N PHE A 81 -14.22 -2.17 -3.16
CA PHE A 81 -15.48 -1.64 -3.68
C PHE A 81 -16.58 -2.71 -3.67
N LEU A 82 -16.24 -3.96 -4.00
CA LEU A 82 -17.15 -5.09 -3.88
C LEU A 82 -17.51 -5.34 -2.41
N ALA A 83 -16.52 -5.32 -1.52
CA ALA A 83 -16.76 -5.48 -0.08
C ALA A 83 -17.72 -4.41 0.47
N LEU A 84 -17.55 -3.15 0.07
CA LEU A 84 -18.49 -2.08 0.47
C LEU A 84 -19.90 -2.28 -0.07
N ALA A 85 -20.05 -2.66 -1.34
CA ALA A 85 -21.38 -2.87 -1.93
C ALA A 85 -22.13 -4.02 -1.23
N LEU A 86 -21.44 -5.11 -0.93
CA LEU A 86 -22.00 -6.26 -0.20
C LEU A 86 -22.36 -5.89 1.24
N SER A 87 -21.46 -5.21 1.95
CA SER A 87 -21.69 -4.77 3.33
C SER A 87 -22.87 -3.79 3.44
N GLY A 88 -22.98 -2.85 2.50
CA GLY A 88 -24.13 -1.94 2.46
C GLY A 88 -25.46 -2.67 2.24
N LYS A 89 -25.48 -3.66 1.35
CA LYS A 89 -26.68 -4.49 1.11
C LYS A 89 -27.07 -5.28 2.35
N GLU A 90 -26.11 -5.97 2.97
CA GLU A 90 -26.35 -6.76 4.18
C GLU A 90 -26.83 -5.89 5.34
N ALA A 91 -26.26 -4.69 5.50
CA ALA A 91 -26.68 -3.73 6.52
C ALA A 91 -28.13 -3.25 6.32
N ALA A 92 -28.54 -3.00 5.07
CA ALA A 92 -29.90 -2.60 4.72
C ALA A 92 -30.90 -3.75 4.95
N ASP A 93 -30.56 -4.96 4.48
CA ASP A 93 -31.41 -6.15 4.61
C ASP A 93 -31.64 -6.53 6.08
N HIS A 94 -30.60 -6.47 6.92
CA HIS A 94 -30.67 -6.83 8.33
C HIS A 94 -31.57 -5.89 9.14
N HIS A 95 -31.61 -4.60 8.80
CA HIS A 95 -32.53 -3.66 9.42
C HIS A 95 -33.99 -3.91 8.97
N HIS A 96 -34.23 -4.24 7.70
CA HIS A 96 -35.57 -4.54 7.19
C HIS A 96 -36.23 -5.76 7.87
N GLN A 97 -35.43 -6.74 8.30
CA GLN A 97 -35.93 -7.97 8.95
C GLN A 97 -36.17 -7.81 10.46
N THR A 98 -35.70 -6.73 11.08
CA THR A 98 -35.59 -6.62 12.55
C THR A 98 -36.34 -5.40 13.13
N GLN A 99 -37.69 -5.32 13.07
CA GLN A 99 -38.47 -4.38 13.93
C GLN A 99 -39.85 -4.96 14.40
N PRO A 100 -40.42 -4.69 15.64
CA PRO A 100 -40.35 -3.48 16.48
C PRO A 100 -40.17 -3.62 18.06
N HIS A 101 -39.24 -2.89 18.71
CA HIS A 101 -39.30 -2.43 20.11
C HIS A 101 -38.67 -1.02 20.22
N LEU A 102 -39.33 -0.14 20.99
CA LEU A 102 -39.48 1.29 20.69
C LEU A 102 -38.43 2.25 21.32
N HIS A 103 -37.39 1.77 22.01
CA HIS A 103 -36.62 2.67 22.88
C HIS A 103 -35.08 2.68 22.74
N ASP A 104 -34.48 1.91 21.83
CA ASP A 104 -33.00 1.82 21.75
C ASP A 104 -32.45 1.70 20.31
N ARG A 105 -33.12 2.34 19.34
CA ARG A 105 -32.86 2.12 17.91
C ARG A 105 -31.97 3.18 17.31
N MET A 106 -30.72 2.79 17.06
CA MET A 106 -29.86 3.47 16.11
C MET A 106 -30.60 3.60 14.76
N ASP A 107 -30.60 4.81 14.19
CA ASP A 107 -31.25 5.09 12.90
C ASP A 107 -30.65 4.21 11.78
N VAL A 108 -31.44 3.88 10.75
CA VAL A 108 -30.98 3.10 9.58
C VAL A 108 -29.77 3.76 8.95
N SER A 109 -29.82 5.09 8.85
CA SER A 109 -28.72 5.89 8.35
C SER A 109 -27.44 5.67 9.17
N ASP A 110 -27.56 5.68 10.49
CA ASP A 110 -26.42 5.50 11.40
C ASP A 110 -25.86 4.07 11.33
N TRP A 111 -26.73 3.06 11.27
CA TRP A 111 -26.34 1.66 11.12
C TRP A 111 -25.59 1.40 9.81
N VAL A 112 -26.17 1.82 8.68
CA VAL A 112 -25.54 1.66 7.36
C VAL A 112 -24.23 2.45 7.28
N THR A 113 -24.19 3.67 7.81
CA THR A 113 -22.95 4.48 7.88
C THR A 113 -21.86 3.73 8.64
N ARG A 114 -22.21 3.12 9.77
CA ARG A 114 -21.27 2.37 10.61
C ARG A 114 -20.72 1.16 9.87
N CYS A 115 -21.57 0.31 9.30
CA CYS A 115 -21.13 -0.88 8.54
C CYS A 115 -20.23 -0.51 7.35
N LEU A 116 -20.59 0.53 6.60
CA LEU A 116 -19.78 1.02 5.48
C LEU A 116 -18.43 1.57 5.95
N LYS A 117 -18.41 2.30 7.08
CA LYS A 117 -17.18 2.83 7.65
C LYS A 117 -16.26 1.72 8.15
N ASP A 118 -16.78 0.76 8.90
CA ASP A 118 -16.01 -0.37 9.43
C ASP A 118 -15.38 -1.18 8.27
N THR A 119 -16.17 -1.47 7.24
CA THR A 119 -15.71 -2.17 6.02
C THR A 119 -14.65 -1.36 5.25
N MET A 120 -14.83 -0.04 5.16
CA MET A 120 -13.86 0.84 4.53
C MET A 120 -12.54 0.87 5.31
N ASP A 121 -12.60 0.99 6.63
CA ASP A 121 -11.42 1.05 7.51
C ASP A 121 -10.64 -0.28 7.46
N GLU A 122 -11.32 -1.42 7.39
CA GLU A 122 -10.68 -2.71 7.11
C GLU A 122 -9.97 -2.74 5.75
N GLY A 123 -10.62 -2.26 4.70
CA GLY A 123 -10.03 -2.16 3.36
C GLY A 123 -8.79 -1.27 3.35
N ILE A 124 -8.84 -0.11 4.02
CA ILE A 124 -7.73 0.82 4.19
C ILE A 124 -6.56 0.14 4.93
N SER A 125 -6.84 -0.55 6.03
CA SER A 125 -5.84 -1.26 6.82
C SER A 125 -5.09 -2.31 5.98
N ARG A 126 -5.83 -3.10 5.19
CA ARG A 126 -5.24 -4.11 4.28
C ARG A 126 -4.38 -3.48 3.18
N MET A 127 -4.77 -2.30 2.68
CA MET A 127 -3.96 -1.55 1.71
C MET A 127 -2.68 -1.00 2.35
N GLN A 128 -2.74 -0.60 3.61
CA GLN A 128 -1.61 -0.07 4.39
C GLN A 128 -0.65 -1.15 4.89
N SER A 129 -1.10 -2.41 4.99
CA SER A 129 -0.27 -3.52 5.43
C SER A 129 1.00 -3.67 4.57
N GLY A 130 2.12 -3.98 5.21
CA GLY A 130 3.42 -4.13 4.55
C GLY A 130 4.15 -2.82 4.21
N LEU A 131 3.48 -1.66 4.18
CA LEU A 131 4.18 -0.38 3.97
C LEU A 131 5.13 -0.04 5.12
N ALA A 132 4.84 -0.52 6.33
CA ALA A 132 5.72 -0.41 7.49
C ALA A 132 7.11 -1.00 7.21
N ILE A 133 7.20 -2.09 6.44
CA ILE A 133 8.48 -2.70 6.07
C ILE A 133 9.31 -1.73 5.24
N LEU A 134 8.72 -1.09 4.21
CA LEU A 134 9.45 -0.11 3.40
C LEU A 134 9.84 1.12 4.21
N ALA A 135 8.96 1.60 5.10
CA ALA A 135 9.26 2.74 5.97
C ALA A 135 10.44 2.43 6.89
N SER A 136 10.44 1.25 7.53
CA SER A 136 11.52 0.79 8.41
C SER A 136 12.81 0.55 7.63
N VAL A 137 12.77 -0.15 6.49
CA VAL A 137 13.97 -0.38 5.66
C VAL A 137 14.54 0.95 5.16
N GLY A 138 13.69 1.84 4.67
CA GLY A 138 14.10 3.16 4.17
C GLY A 138 14.76 4.03 5.23
N SER A 139 14.33 3.94 6.50
CA SER A 139 14.94 4.71 7.59
C SER A 139 16.15 4.02 8.22
N THR A 140 16.21 2.69 8.26
CA THR A 140 17.25 1.95 9.00
C THR A 140 18.42 1.48 8.13
N ALA A 141 18.21 1.16 6.86
CA ALA A 141 19.27 0.66 5.97
C ALA A 141 20.51 1.58 5.85
N PRO A 142 20.38 2.92 5.81
CA PRO A 142 21.55 3.81 5.82
C PRO A 142 22.41 3.66 7.07
N PHE A 143 21.77 3.49 8.24
CA PHE A 143 22.47 3.31 9.51
C PHE A 143 23.13 1.94 9.62
N VAL A 144 22.50 0.90 9.06
CA VAL A 144 23.11 -0.43 8.96
C VAL A 144 24.38 -0.38 8.08
N GLY A 145 24.34 0.34 6.95
CA GLY A 145 25.52 0.57 6.10
C GLY A 145 26.62 1.38 6.81
N LEU A 146 26.23 2.45 7.51
CA LEU A 146 27.14 3.27 8.33
C LEU A 146 27.81 2.43 9.42
N PHE A 147 27.06 1.58 10.11
CA PHE A 147 27.63 0.65 11.10
C PHE A 147 28.68 -0.27 10.46
N GLY A 148 28.41 -0.77 9.25
CA GLY A 148 29.37 -1.53 8.46
C GLY A 148 30.68 -0.76 8.19
N THR A 149 30.59 0.52 7.81
CA THR A 149 31.80 1.35 7.64
C THR A 149 32.58 1.52 8.94
N VAL A 150 31.89 1.79 10.05
CA VAL A 150 32.54 2.01 11.35
C VAL A 150 33.24 0.73 11.81
N TRP A 151 32.59 -0.42 11.65
CA TRP A 151 33.18 -1.71 12.01
C TRP A 151 34.41 -2.06 11.15
N GLY A 152 34.35 -1.82 9.85
CA GLY A 152 35.46 -2.09 8.94
C GLY A 152 36.67 -1.20 9.22
N ILE A 153 36.45 0.10 9.47
CA ILE A 153 37.53 1.02 9.88
C ILE A 153 38.12 0.61 11.23
N TYR A 154 37.28 0.22 12.19
CA TYR A 154 37.75 -0.27 13.50
C TYR A 154 38.67 -1.49 13.36
N HIS A 155 38.29 -2.48 12.54
CA HIS A 155 39.12 -3.66 12.27
C HIS A 155 40.43 -3.32 11.57
N ALA A 156 40.39 -2.40 10.60
CA ALA A 156 41.58 -1.93 9.92
C ALA A 156 42.57 -1.29 10.90
N LEU A 157 42.10 -0.42 11.79
CA LEU A 157 42.92 0.26 12.79
C LEU A 157 43.52 -0.72 13.82
N LEU A 158 42.77 -1.74 14.24
CA LEU A 158 43.29 -2.80 15.10
C LEU A 158 44.43 -3.58 14.44
N ALA A 159 44.29 -3.93 13.15
CA ALA A 159 45.33 -4.65 12.41
C ALA A 159 46.61 -3.82 12.24
N ILE A 160 46.47 -2.52 11.98
CA ILE A 160 47.60 -1.57 11.91
C ILE A 160 48.29 -1.46 13.28
N GLY A 161 47.50 -1.33 14.36
CA GLY A 161 48.03 -1.25 15.72
C GLY A 161 48.78 -2.52 16.16
N ALA A 162 48.34 -3.69 15.71
CA ALA A 162 49.01 -4.96 16.01
C ALA A 162 50.30 -5.18 15.21
N THR A 163 50.35 -4.73 13.95
CA THR A 163 51.52 -4.91 13.06
C THR A 163 52.57 -3.82 13.20
N GLY A 164 52.22 -2.65 13.76
CA GLY A 164 53.12 -1.51 13.95
C GLY A 164 53.56 -0.84 12.64
N GLN A 165 53.02 -1.25 11.49
CA GLN A 165 53.32 -0.70 10.17
C GLN A 165 52.23 0.29 9.76
N THR A 166 52.59 1.57 9.61
CA THR A 166 51.65 2.66 9.29
C THR A 166 51.71 3.12 7.83
N SER A 167 52.10 2.25 6.89
CA SER A 167 52.14 2.66 5.48
C SER A 167 50.73 2.91 4.93
N ILE A 168 50.59 3.96 4.10
CA ILE A 168 49.32 4.35 3.48
C ILE A 168 48.67 3.19 2.71
N ASP A 169 49.47 2.35 2.07
CA ASP A 169 48.98 1.19 1.31
C ASP A 169 48.24 0.16 2.18
N GLN A 170 48.62 0.04 3.46
CA GLN A 170 47.97 -0.86 4.42
C GLN A 170 46.64 -0.30 4.96
N VAL A 171 46.45 1.02 4.88
CA VAL A 171 45.23 1.69 5.38
C VAL A 171 44.21 1.91 4.27
N ALA A 172 44.67 2.28 3.06
CA ALA A 172 43.81 2.71 1.97
C ALA A 172 42.86 1.60 1.47
N GLY A 173 43.33 0.34 1.42
CA GLY A 173 42.52 -0.81 0.99
C GLY A 173 41.33 -1.07 1.92
N PRO A 174 41.57 -1.43 3.19
CA PRO A 174 40.48 -1.75 4.15
C PRO A 174 39.49 -0.60 4.37
N VAL A 175 39.97 0.65 4.37
CA VAL A 175 39.11 1.83 4.50
C VAL A 175 38.23 1.99 3.25
N GLY A 176 38.79 1.81 2.05
CA GLY A 176 38.03 1.84 0.80
C GLY A 176 36.96 0.76 0.73
N GLU A 177 37.28 -0.46 1.14
CA GLU A 177 36.31 -1.57 1.19
C GLU A 177 35.17 -1.30 2.18
N SER A 178 35.48 -0.66 3.31
CA SER A 178 34.48 -0.28 4.31
C SER A 178 33.45 0.69 3.72
N LEU A 179 33.86 1.69 2.93
CA LEU A 179 32.97 2.68 2.31
C LEU A 179 31.88 2.08 1.42
N ILE A 180 32.15 0.90 0.85
CA ILE A 180 31.18 0.16 0.02
C ILE A 180 29.93 -0.23 0.84
N MET A 181 30.06 -0.49 2.16
CA MET A 181 28.92 -0.84 3.01
C MET A 181 27.90 0.29 3.14
N THR A 182 28.36 1.54 3.25
CA THR A 182 27.49 2.71 3.27
C THR A 182 26.81 2.92 1.91
N ALA A 183 27.55 2.73 0.82
CA ALA A 183 26.97 2.77 -0.52
C ALA A 183 25.84 1.73 -0.68
N PHE A 184 26.02 0.50 -0.17
CA PHE A 184 24.97 -0.51 -0.16
C PHE A 184 23.79 -0.12 0.73
N GLY A 185 24.03 0.43 1.92
CA GLY A 185 22.95 0.93 2.79
C GLY A 185 22.06 1.95 2.08
N LEU A 186 22.67 2.89 1.36
CA LEU A 186 21.95 3.88 0.54
C LEU A 186 21.24 3.25 -0.66
N PHE A 187 21.89 2.31 -1.35
CA PHE A 187 21.31 1.59 -2.48
C PHE A 187 20.04 0.81 -2.08
N VAL A 188 20.00 0.27 -0.85
CA VAL A 188 18.81 -0.39 -0.30
C VAL A 188 17.75 0.62 0.16
N ALA A 189 18.16 1.72 0.79
CA ALA A 189 17.26 2.72 1.35
C ALA A 189 16.48 3.51 0.28
N ILE A 190 17.15 3.94 -0.79
CA ILE A 190 16.56 4.85 -1.79
C ILE A 190 15.32 4.22 -2.46
N PRO A 191 15.36 2.99 -3.01
CA PRO A 191 14.19 2.34 -3.58
C PRO A 191 13.08 2.13 -2.55
N ALA A 192 13.42 1.78 -1.30
CA ALA A 192 12.43 1.57 -0.25
C ALA A 192 11.65 2.84 0.08
N VAL A 193 12.33 3.98 0.23
CA VAL A 193 11.69 5.29 0.49
C VAL A 193 10.84 5.73 -0.71
N LEU A 194 11.35 5.59 -1.94
CA LEU A 194 10.59 5.94 -3.15
C LEU A 194 9.34 5.07 -3.30
N GLY A 195 9.48 3.76 -3.09
CA GLY A 195 8.38 2.80 -3.10
C GLY A 195 7.33 3.12 -2.05
N TYR A 196 7.74 3.42 -0.82
CA TYR A 196 6.83 3.79 0.27
C TYR A 196 6.00 5.03 -0.08
N ASN A 197 6.67 6.08 -0.58
CA ASN A 197 6.02 7.33 -0.96
C ASN A 197 5.05 7.14 -2.14
N ALA A 198 5.47 6.39 -3.16
CA ALA A 198 4.63 6.11 -4.33
C ALA A 198 3.38 5.30 -3.95
N LEU A 199 3.54 4.21 -3.19
CA LEU A 199 2.44 3.37 -2.73
C LEU A 199 1.50 4.13 -1.80
N THR A 200 2.03 4.92 -0.86
CA THR A 200 1.21 5.75 0.05
C THR A 200 0.37 6.75 -0.74
N ARG A 201 0.97 7.44 -1.72
CA ARG A 201 0.24 8.38 -2.59
C ARG A 201 -0.84 7.68 -3.40
N ALA A 202 -0.53 6.53 -3.99
CA ALA A 202 -1.48 5.79 -4.79
C ALA A 202 -2.64 5.22 -3.94
N ASN A 203 -2.34 4.73 -2.74
CA ASN A 203 -3.35 4.30 -1.76
C ASN A 203 -4.29 5.45 -1.37
N LYS A 204 -3.77 6.65 -1.08
CA LYS A 204 -4.61 7.84 -0.82
C LYS A 204 -5.60 8.11 -1.96
N GLY A 205 -5.17 7.95 -3.21
CA GLY A 205 -6.04 8.09 -4.38
C GLY A 205 -7.18 7.07 -4.40
N VAL A 206 -6.89 5.80 -4.08
CA VAL A 206 -7.91 4.74 -3.98
C VAL A 206 -8.86 4.98 -2.80
N VAL A 207 -8.36 5.36 -1.63
CA VAL A 207 -9.17 5.66 -0.44
C VAL A 207 -10.15 6.82 -0.72
N SER A 208 -9.70 7.83 -1.46
CA SER A 208 -10.58 8.93 -1.88
C SER A 208 -11.74 8.44 -2.77
N LYS A 209 -11.49 7.49 -3.67
CA LYS A 209 -12.55 6.85 -4.49
C LYS A 209 -13.48 6.00 -3.63
N LEU A 210 -12.91 5.23 -2.72
CA LEU A 210 -13.65 4.35 -1.82
C LEU A 210 -14.63 5.14 -0.93
N ARG A 211 -14.20 6.29 -0.40
CA ARG A 211 -15.06 7.22 0.34
C ARG A 211 -16.21 7.78 -0.50
N ARG A 212 -15.95 8.18 -1.75
CA ARG A 212 -16.99 8.64 -2.67
C ARG A 212 -18.02 7.54 -2.95
N PHE A 213 -17.54 6.33 -3.19
CA PHE A 213 -18.39 5.17 -3.42
C PHE A 213 -19.26 4.84 -2.19
N ALA A 214 -18.67 4.84 -0.98
CA ALA A 214 -19.41 4.65 0.27
C ALA A 214 -20.50 5.71 0.49
N HIS A 215 -20.22 7.00 0.22
CA HIS A 215 -21.24 8.04 0.28
C HIS A 215 -22.37 7.81 -0.73
N GLY A 216 -22.05 7.37 -1.95
CA GLY A 216 -23.06 7.02 -2.94
C GLY A 216 -23.95 5.85 -2.48
N LEU A 217 -23.35 4.82 -1.86
CA LEU A 217 -24.09 3.69 -1.32
C LEU A 217 -25.00 4.11 -0.16
N HIS A 218 -24.48 4.92 0.76
CA HIS A 218 -25.27 5.45 1.87
C HIS A 218 -26.48 6.25 1.36
N ALA A 219 -26.26 7.15 0.40
CA ALA A 219 -27.36 7.89 -0.23
C ALA A 219 -28.38 6.95 -0.88
N TYR A 220 -27.93 5.93 -1.62
CA TYR A 220 -28.80 4.94 -2.24
C TYR A 220 -29.68 4.19 -1.22
N PHE A 221 -29.08 3.66 -0.15
CA PHE A 221 -29.80 2.85 0.86
C PHE A 221 -30.69 3.67 1.78
N VAL A 222 -30.32 4.92 2.09
CA VAL A 222 -31.09 5.76 3.03
C VAL A 222 -32.18 6.57 2.32
N THR A 223 -31.91 7.09 1.12
CA THR A 223 -32.86 7.97 0.41
C THR A 223 -33.69 7.27 -0.65
N GLY A 224 -33.33 6.04 -1.04
CA GLY A 224 -33.99 5.29 -2.11
C GLY A 224 -33.89 5.97 -3.48
N ALA A 225 -33.06 7.00 -3.63
CA ALA A 225 -32.86 7.70 -4.89
C ALA A 225 -32.23 6.74 -5.91
N SER A 226 -33.06 6.27 -6.83
CA SER A 226 -32.63 5.47 -7.96
C SER A 226 -31.49 6.16 -8.71
N LEU A 227 -30.52 5.33 -9.11
CA LEU A 227 -29.31 5.61 -9.88
C LEU A 227 -29.54 6.44 -11.16
N ALA A 228 -30.79 6.61 -11.61
CA ALA A 228 -31.18 7.25 -12.86
C ALA A 228 -31.80 8.67 -12.76
N SER A 229 -32.01 9.23 -11.55
CA SER A 229 -32.88 10.42 -11.41
C SER A 229 -32.30 11.77 -11.94
N SER A 230 -31.06 11.80 -12.41
CA SER A 230 -30.49 13.00 -13.06
C SER A 230 -30.83 13.13 -14.56
N SER A 231 -31.17 12.05 -15.26
CA SER A 231 -31.51 12.09 -16.69
C SER A 231 -32.95 12.54 -16.95
N THR A 232 -33.91 12.08 -16.15
CA THR A 232 -35.34 12.39 -16.36
C THR A 232 -35.70 13.84 -16.03
N ARG A 233 -34.94 14.51 -15.14
CA ARG A 233 -35.20 15.91 -14.77
C ARG A 233 -34.81 16.92 -15.85
N ASP A 234 -33.84 16.62 -16.71
CA ASP A 234 -33.45 17.50 -17.82
C ASP A 234 -34.39 17.38 -19.02
N GLY A 235 -34.89 16.17 -19.32
CA GLY A 235 -35.88 15.96 -20.38
C GLY A 235 -37.21 16.68 -20.12
N LEU A 236 -37.68 16.69 -18.86
CA LEU A 236 -38.89 17.40 -18.46
C LEU A 236 -38.75 18.93 -18.50
N ARG A 237 -37.55 19.46 -18.22
CA ARG A 237 -37.27 20.91 -18.29
C ARG A 237 -37.08 21.42 -19.71
N LEU A 238 -36.58 20.57 -20.62
CA LEU A 238 -36.46 20.90 -22.04
C LEU A 238 -37.83 20.81 -22.75
N ALA A 239 -38.65 19.80 -22.41
CA ALA A 239 -40.02 19.69 -22.92
C ALA A 239 -40.91 20.84 -22.45
N SER A 240 -40.77 21.31 -21.20
CA SER A 240 -41.53 22.46 -20.69
C SER A 240 -41.09 23.81 -21.27
N ARG A 241 -39.87 23.90 -21.80
CA ARG A 241 -39.32 25.11 -22.47
C ARG A 241 -39.60 25.15 -23.97
N ALA A 242 -39.87 24.00 -24.59
CA ALA A 242 -40.27 23.91 -25.99
C ALA A 242 -41.78 24.10 -26.20
N ALA A 243 -42.57 24.08 -25.12
CA ALA A 243 -44.02 24.28 -25.13
C ALA A 243 -44.45 25.70 -24.67
N SER A 244 -43.50 26.63 -24.53
CA SER A 244 -43.70 28.04 -24.19
C SER A 244 -43.10 28.93 -25.28
#